data_AF-A0A8J5MCR7-F1
#
_entry.id   AF-A0A8J5MCR7-F1
#
_cell.length_a   1.000
_cell.length_b   1.000
_cell.length_c   1.000
_cell.angle_alpha   90.00
_cell.angle_beta   90.00
_cell.angle_gamma   90.00
#
_symmetry.space_group_name_H-M   'P 1'
#
loop_
_entity.id
_entity.type
_entity.pdbx_description
1 polymer ?
#
loop_
_entity_poly.entity_id
_entity_poly.type
_entity_poly.pdbx_seq_one_letter_code
_entity_poly.pdbx_strand_id
1 'polypeptide(L)' 'ISSCFSVLKARIKAYPALHHDEIINVPYGEKTERRMQLLGRAAEHAMPCMDLRLVNKMAWYCALSVATAIRGEPMEHGT' A
#
# COMPACT_ATOMS: atom_id res chain seq x y z
N ILE A 1 -1.85 -13.00 2.18
CA ILE A 1 -2.18 -11.57 1.94
C ILE A 1 -1.11 -10.63 2.50
N SER A 2 -0.74 -10.75 3.78
CA SER A 2 0.20 -9.85 4.50
C SER A 2 1.53 -9.60 3.75
N SER A 3 2.23 -10.66 3.33
CA SER A 3 3.53 -10.55 2.64
C SER A 3 3.50 -9.68 1.36
N CYS A 4 2.42 -9.75 0.59
CA CYS A 4 2.28 -9.01 -0.68
C CYS A 4 2.05 -7.50 -0.42
N PHE A 5 1.23 -7.18 0.57
CA PHE A 5 1.01 -5.80 1.02
C PHE A 5 2.24 -5.21 1.70
N SER A 6 3.06 -6.03 2.37
CA SER A 6 4.27 -5.57 3.05
C SER A 6 5.30 -4.99 2.07
N VAL A 7 5.46 -5.57 0.88
CA VAL A 7 6.38 -5.06 -0.15
C VAL A 7 5.90 -3.71 -0.71
N LEU A 8 4.63 -3.64 -1.10
CA LEU A 8 4.02 -2.39 -1.59
C LEU A 8 4.12 -1.29 -0.52
N LYS A 9 3.73 -1.61 0.71
CA LYS A 9 3.79 -0.71 1.87
C LYS A 9 5.22 -0.24 2.16
N ALA A 10 6.21 -1.13 2.06
CA ALA A 10 7.61 -0.77 2.24
C ALA A 10 8.09 0.21 1.16
N ARG A 11 7.75 -0.02 -0.11
CA ARG A 11 8.10 0.89 -1.21
C ARG A 11 7.43 2.25 -1.08
N ILE A 12 6.13 2.28 -0.77
CA ILE A 12 5.40 3.53 -0.55
C ILE A 12 5.98 4.30 0.64
N LYS A 13 6.42 3.62 1.71
CA LYS A 13 7.06 4.27 2.87
C LYS A 13 8.47 4.77 2.59
N ALA A 14 9.25 4.06 1.77
CA ALA A 14 10.60 4.45 1.44
C ALA A 14 10.64 5.73 0.60
N TYR A 15 9.64 5.94 -0.27
CA TYR A 15 9.61 7.08 -1.18
C TYR A 15 9.58 8.45 -0.45
N PRO A 16 8.71 8.70 0.56
CA PRO A 16 8.77 9.92 1.36
C PRO A 16 10.04 10.10 2.18
N ALA A 17 10.70 9.00 2.59
CA ALA A 17 11.96 9.09 3.31
C ALA A 17 13.08 9.61 2.40
N LEU A 18 13.06 9.26 1.11
CA LEU A 18 14.02 9.71 0.11
C LEU A 18 13.76 11.16 -0.35
N HIS A 19 12.51 11.61 -0.34
CA HIS A 19 12.07 12.93 -0.79
C HIS A 19 11.63 13.85 0.37
N HIS A 20 12.22 13.66 1.56
CA HIS A 20 11.82 14.38 2.78
C HIS A 20 12.04 15.91 2.70
N ASP A 21 13.00 16.35 1.90
CA ASP A 21 13.33 17.74 1.62
C ASP A 21 12.16 18.49 0.94
N GLU A 22 11.38 17.79 0.11
CA GLU A 22 10.19 18.34 -0.56
C GLU A 22 9.05 18.67 0.43
N ILE A 23 9.12 18.20 1.68
CA ILE A 23 8.17 18.51 2.75
C ILE A 23 8.76 19.52 3.75
N ILE A 24 10.06 19.44 4.01
CA ILE A 24 10.74 20.29 5.00
C ILE A 24 10.80 21.75 4.52
N ASN A 25 11.04 21.97 3.23
CA ASN A 25 11.27 23.29 2.65
C ASN A 25 9.99 24.10 2.36
N VAL A 26 8.82 23.56 2.72
CA VAL A 26 7.51 24.13 2.36
C VAL A 26 6.86 24.82 3.58
N PRO A 27 6.16 25.95 3.41
CA PRO A 27 5.42 26.61 4.48
C PRO A 27 4.48 25.63 5.21
N TYR A 28 4.30 25.82 6.52
CA TYR A 28 3.52 24.88 7.35
C TYR A 28 2.11 24.63 6.81
N GLY A 29 1.44 25.66 6.28
CA GLY A 29 0.09 25.55 5.71
C GLY A 29 -0.01 24.63 4.49
N GLU A 30 1.08 24.45 3.74
CA GLU A 30 1.12 23.66 2.50
C GLU A 30 1.67 22.24 2.72
N LYS A 31 2.20 21.93 3.91
CA LYS A 31 2.82 20.63 4.20
C LYS A 31 1.86 19.45 4.02
N THR A 32 0.59 19.62 4.36
CA THR A 32 -0.42 18.56 4.21
C THR A 32 -0.67 18.23 2.74
N GLU A 33 -0.87 19.25 1.93
CA GLU A 33 -1.06 19.09 0.48
C GLU A 33 0.19 18.46 -0.15
N ARG A 34 1.38 18.96 0.22
CA ARG A 34 2.63 18.42 -0.31
C ARG A 34 2.86 16.97 0.08
N ARG A 35 2.55 16.58 1.32
CA ARG A 35 2.54 15.18 1.75
C ARG A 35 1.59 14.33 0.91
N MET A 36 0.39 14.82 0.62
CA MET A 36 -0.60 14.08 -0.15
C MET A 36 -0.13 13.84 -1.60
N GLN A 37 0.43 14.87 -2.23
CA GLN A 37 1.02 14.75 -3.57
C GLN A 37 2.24 13.81 -3.60
N LEU A 38 3.07 13.85 -2.56
CA LEU A 38 4.22 12.95 -2.43
C LEU A 38 3.79 11.49 -2.26
N LEU A 39 2.73 11.24 -1.50
CA LEU A 39 2.12 9.92 -1.35
C LEU A 39 1.50 9.42 -2.66
N GLY A 40 0.89 10.31 -3.45
CA GLY A 40 0.40 9.98 -4.80
C GLY A 40 1.54 9.50 -5.71
N ARG A 41 2.63 10.27 -5.78
CA ARG A 41 3.84 9.88 -6.53
C ARG A 41 4.47 8.60 -6.00
N ALA A 42 4.48 8.40 -4.67
CA ALA A 42 4.96 7.16 -4.06
C ALA A 42 4.16 5.94 -4.51
N ALA A 43 2.83 6.07 -4.60
CA ALA A 43 1.95 5.01 -5.08
C ALA A 43 2.22 4.71 -6.56
N GLU A 44 2.35 5.74 -7.40
CA GLU A 44 2.67 5.58 -8.82
C GLU A 44 4.02 4.89 -9.03
N HIS A 45 5.05 5.33 -8.29
CA HIS A 45 6.38 4.74 -8.31
C HIS A 45 6.38 3.28 -7.82
N ALA A 46 5.47 2.92 -6.92
CA ALA A 46 5.34 1.57 -6.41
C ALA A 46 4.51 0.65 -7.32
N MET A 47 3.72 1.17 -8.27
CA MET A 47 2.91 0.33 -9.18
C MET A 47 3.69 -0.80 -9.87
N PRO A 48 4.95 -0.63 -10.33
CA PRO A 48 5.71 -1.73 -10.93
C PRO A 48 5.98 -2.91 -9.99
N CYS A 49 5.86 -2.76 -8.67
CA CYS A 49 5.97 -3.90 -7.75
C CYS A 49 4.68 -4.72 -7.66
N MET A 50 3.58 -4.24 -8.26
CA MET A 50 2.30 -4.95 -8.36
C MET A 50 2.28 -5.80 -9.63
N ASP A 51 3.09 -6.86 -9.66
CA ASP A 51 3.10 -7.79 -10.77
C ASP A 51 1.73 -8.49 -10.95
N LEU A 52 1.40 -8.92 -12.18
CA LEU A 52 0.10 -9.56 -12.48
C LEU A 52 -0.14 -10.80 -11.60
N ARG A 53 0.92 -11.54 -11.26
CA ARG A 53 0.86 -12.73 -10.41
C ARG A 53 0.50 -12.37 -8.96
N LEU A 54 1.00 -11.24 -8.46
CA LEU A 54 0.75 -10.69 -7.14
C LEU A 54 -0.69 -10.21 -7.02
N VAL A 55 -1.16 -9.47 -8.03
CA VAL A 55 -2.54 -8.99 -8.11
C VAL A 55 -3.51 -10.18 -8.17
N ASN A 56 -3.23 -11.18 -8.99
CA ASN A 56 -4.05 -12.40 -9.06
C ASN A 56 -4.07 -13.16 -7.73
N LYS A 57 -2.92 -13.26 -7.06
CA LYS A 57 -2.83 -13.90 -5.73
C LYS A 57 -3.64 -13.12 -4.68
N MET A 58 -3.59 -11.79 -4.70
CA MET A 58 -4.43 -10.95 -3.82
C MET A 58 -5.91 -11.13 -4.11
N ALA A 59 -6.33 -11.11 -5.38
CA ALA A 59 -7.72 -11.31 -5.78
C ALA A 59 -8.25 -12.66 -5.33
N TRP A 60 -7.45 -13.73 -5.50
CA TRP A 60 -7.80 -15.07 -5.04
C TRP A 60 -8.00 -15.13 -3.53
N TYR A 61 -7.08 -14.56 -2.75
CA TYR A 61 -7.23 -14.51 -1.31
C TYR A 61 -8.43 -13.68 -0.85
N CYS A 62 -8.72 -12.55 -1.50
CA CYS A 62 -9.93 -11.76 -1.21
C CYS A 62 -11.20 -12.58 -1.49
N ALA A 63 -11.27 -13.26 -2.63
CA ALA A 63 -12.40 -14.13 -2.96
C ALA A 63 -12.57 -15.25 -1.93
N LEU A 64 -11.47 -15.87 -1.49
CA LEU A 64 -11.46 -16.87 -0.43
C LEU A 64 -11.99 -16.29 0.89
N SER A 65 -11.46 -15.14 1.33
CA SER A 65 -11.91 -14.49 2.57
C SER A 65 -13.39 -14.09 2.54
N VAL A 66 -13.89 -13.64 1.39
CA VAL A 66 -15.32 -13.36 1.20
C VAL A 66 -16.14 -14.65 1.28
N ALA A 67 -15.69 -15.74 0.64
CA ALA A 67 -16.38 -17.02 0.70
C ALA A 67 -16.40 -17.61 2.12
N THR A 68 -15.30 -17.52 2.87
CA THR A 68 -15.25 -17.96 4.28
C THR A 68 -16.18 -17.13 5.16
N ALA A 69 -16.24 -15.81 4.94
CA ALA A 69 -17.14 -14.93 5.67
C ALA A 69 -18.62 -15.25 5.38
N ILE A 70 -18.98 -15.49 4.12
CA ILE A 70 -20.33 -15.93 3.72
C ILE A 70 -20.71 -17.24 4.41
N ARG A 71 -19.74 -18.16 4.56
CA ARG A 71 -19.92 -19.45 5.23
C ARG A 71 -19.90 -19.36 6.76
N GLY A 72 -19.71 -18.17 7.33
CA GLY A 72 -19.61 -17.95 8.77
C GLY A 72 -18.38 -18.60 9.40
N GLU A 73 -17.35 -18.93 8.61
CA GLU A 73 -16.13 -19.55 9.10
C GLU A 73 -15.25 -18.50 9.81
N PRO A 74 -14.57 -18.89 10.90
CA PRO A 74 -13.66 -17.98 11.58
C PRO A 74 -12.52 -17.56 10.64
N MET A 75 -12.30 -16.25 10.52
CA MET A 75 -11.25 -15.69 9.67
C MET A 75 -9.88 -15.91 10.31
N GLU A 76 -9.06 -16.78 9.70
CA GLU A 76 -7.66 -16.92 10.10
C GLU A 76 -6.87 -15.68 9.67
N HIS A 77 -6.53 -14.84 10.66
CA HIS A 77 -5.58 -13.76 10.47
C HIS A 77 -4.18 -14.36 10.57
N GLY A 78 -3.46 -14.39 9.44
CA GLY A 78 -2.09 -14.92 9.41
C GLY A 78 -1.22 -14.25 10.47
N THR A 79 -0.53 -15.08 11.25
CA THR A 79 0.41 -14.69 12.31
C THR A 79 1.61 -13.92 11.76
#